data_AF-A0A9Q0Z472-F1
#
_entry.id   AF-A0A9Q0Z472-F1
#
_cell.length_a   1.000
_cell.length_b   1.000
_cell.length_c   1.000
_cell.angle_alpha   90.00
_cell.angle_beta   90.00
_cell.angle_gamma   90.00
#
_symmetry.space_group_name_H-M   'P 1'
#
loop_
_entity.id
_entity.type
_entity.pdbx_description
1 polymer ?
#
loop_
_entity_poly.entity_id
_entity_poly.type
_entity_poly.pdbx_seq_one_letter_code
_entity_poly.pdbx_strand_id
1 'polypeptide(L)'
;MSEVYEGYERQYCELSANLSRKCNSTSLLPDGVEKNAKVNEIKSGLDDCDVLIRKMDLEARSLQPNVKAMLLAKLREYKSDLNKLKREFKRITSGDINQASRVELLEAGMADVHSVSADQRERMTMSVERLNQSGDRIKESRRTMLETEELGVSVLEDLHQQRQTLLHAHNKLHGVDDAIDKSKKVLTSMLRRMTRNKWIVGSVIAALVVAIIFIILFKISHH
;
A
#
# COMPACT_ATOMS: atom_id res chain seq x y z
N MET A 1 14.68 -3.57 -6.14
CA MET A 1 13.26 -3.99 -6.07
C MET A 1 13.22 -5.47 -6.47
N SER A 2 12.38 -6.30 -5.84
CA SER A 2 12.30 -7.73 -6.21
C SER A 2 11.51 -7.85 -7.52
N GLU A 3 12.09 -8.48 -8.54
CA GLU A 3 11.40 -8.73 -9.83
C GLU A 3 10.10 -9.54 -9.62
N VAL A 4 10.08 -10.39 -8.59
CA VAL A 4 8.92 -11.20 -8.20
C VAL A 4 7.78 -10.31 -7.70
N TYR A 5 8.09 -9.29 -6.89
CA TYR A 5 7.10 -8.33 -6.40
C TYR A 5 6.50 -7.53 -7.56
N GLU A 6 7.33 -7.02 -8.47
CA GLU A 6 6.88 -6.26 -9.65
C GLU A 6 6.00 -7.11 -10.58
N GLY A 7 6.33 -8.40 -10.73
CA GLY A 7 5.50 -9.36 -11.46
C GLY A 7 4.10 -9.53 -10.85
N TYR A 8 4.00 -9.62 -9.53
CA TYR A 8 2.71 -9.69 -8.84
C TYR A 8 1.95 -8.36 -8.86
N GLU A 9 2.65 -7.23 -8.73
CA GLU A 9 2.07 -5.88 -8.82
C GLU A 9 1.42 -5.66 -10.20
N ARG A 10 2.10 -6.06 -11.27
CA ARG A 10 1.58 -5.96 -12.64
C ARG A 10 0.33 -6.83 -12.84
N GLN A 11 0.37 -8.09 -12.39
CA GLN A 11 -0.80 -8.99 -12.46
C GLN A 11 -1.99 -8.42 -11.68
N TYR A 12 -1.76 -7.88 -10.50
CA TYR A 12 -2.79 -7.25 -9.69
C TYR A 12 -3.42 -6.03 -10.39
N CYS A 13 -2.59 -5.15 -10.95
CA CYS A 13 -3.07 -3.96 -11.67
C CYS A 13 -3.89 -4.32 -12.91
N GLU A 14 -3.46 -5.33 -13.67
CA GLU A 14 -4.21 -5.80 -14.84
C GLU A 14 -5.55 -6.44 -14.45
N LEU A 15 -5.53 -7.30 -13.43
CA LEU A 15 -6.73 -7.99 -12.96
C LEU A 15 -7.75 -7.02 -12.34
N SER A 16 -7.31 -6.09 -11.49
CA SER A 16 -8.18 -5.08 -10.88
C SER A 16 -8.81 -4.15 -11.92
N ALA A 17 -8.05 -3.71 -12.92
CA ALA A 17 -8.58 -2.91 -14.03
C ALA A 17 -9.59 -3.69 -14.89
N ASN A 18 -9.32 -4.98 -15.14
CA ASN A 18 -10.25 -5.85 -15.85
C ASN A 18 -11.56 -6.03 -15.06
N LEU A 19 -11.47 -6.28 -13.76
CA LEU A 19 -12.61 -6.43 -12.88
C LEU A 19 -13.45 -5.15 -12.76
N SER A 20 -12.82 -3.98 -12.64
CA SER A 20 -13.55 -2.72 -12.60
C SER A 20 -14.36 -2.49 -13.89
N ARG A 21 -13.79 -2.79 -15.06
CA ARG A 21 -14.52 -2.77 -16.34
C ARG A 21 -15.66 -3.78 -16.37
N LYS A 22 -15.43 -5.01 -15.90
CA LYS A 22 -16.45 -6.07 -15.82
C LYS A 22 -17.57 -5.74 -14.85
N CYS A 23 -17.28 -5.12 -13.71
CA CYS A 23 -18.29 -4.60 -12.78
C CYS A 23 -19.18 -3.57 -13.48
N ASN A 24 -18.58 -2.59 -14.15
CA ASN A 24 -19.33 -1.55 -14.87
C ASN A 24 -20.18 -2.13 -15.99
N SER A 25 -19.68 -3.08 -16.79
CA SER A 25 -20.48 -3.72 -17.84
C SER A 25 -21.58 -4.61 -17.29
N THR A 26 -21.31 -5.36 -16.22
CA THR A 26 -22.31 -6.22 -15.56
C THR A 26 -23.41 -5.42 -14.88
N SER A 27 -23.12 -4.18 -14.47
CA SER A 27 -24.14 -3.26 -13.92
C SER A 27 -25.18 -2.81 -14.94
N LEU A 28 -24.85 -2.86 -16.24
CA LEU A 28 -25.71 -2.44 -17.35
C LEU A 28 -26.51 -3.61 -17.96
N LEU A 29 -26.19 -4.86 -17.59
CA LEU A 29 -26.87 -6.03 -18.13
C LEU A 29 -28.21 -6.27 -17.42
N PRO A 30 -29.28 -6.62 -18.17
CA PRO A 30 -30.54 -7.09 -17.59
C PRO A 30 -30.33 -8.33 -16.72
N ASP A 31 -31.16 -8.49 -15.69
CA ASP A 31 -31.09 -9.64 -14.80
C ASP A 31 -31.38 -10.95 -15.56
N GLY A 32 -30.44 -11.89 -15.48
CA GLY A 32 -30.49 -13.15 -16.22
C GLY A 32 -29.30 -14.07 -15.93
N VAL A 33 -29.32 -15.26 -16.55
CA VAL A 33 -28.28 -16.29 -16.38
C VAL A 33 -26.88 -15.76 -16.77
N GLU A 34 -26.81 -14.91 -17.79
CA GLU A 34 -25.57 -14.27 -18.22
C GLU A 34 -24.99 -13.32 -17.17
N LYS A 35 -25.83 -12.55 -16.48
CA LYS A 35 -25.42 -11.67 -15.38
C LYS A 35 -24.88 -12.47 -14.20
N ASN A 36 -25.55 -13.56 -13.82
CA ASN A 36 -25.10 -14.44 -12.75
C ASN A 36 -23.75 -15.12 -13.06
N ALA A 37 -23.55 -15.56 -14.31
CA ALA A 37 -22.26 -16.09 -14.75
C ALA A 37 -21.14 -15.03 -14.63
N LYS A 38 -21.41 -13.79 -15.06
CA LYS A 38 -20.46 -12.68 -14.95
C LYS A 38 -20.18 -12.28 -13.50
N VAL A 39 -21.19 -12.30 -12.63
CA VAL A 39 -21.05 -12.04 -11.19
C VAL A 39 -20.12 -13.08 -10.54
N ASN A 40 -20.26 -14.36 -10.89
CA ASN A 40 -19.37 -15.42 -10.39
C ASN A 40 -17.93 -15.27 -10.92
N GLU A 41 -17.77 -14.89 -12.20
CA GLU A 41 -16.45 -14.60 -12.78
C GLU A 41 -15.75 -13.43 -12.07
N ILE A 42 -16.50 -12.36 -11.75
CA ILE A 42 -15.99 -11.21 -11.00
C ILE A 42 -15.62 -11.62 -9.57
N LYS A 43 -16.44 -12.44 -8.91
CA LYS A 43 -16.15 -12.95 -7.57
C LYS A 43 -14.84 -13.74 -7.53
N SER A 44 -14.63 -14.67 -8.46
CA SER A 44 -13.39 -15.43 -8.56
C SER A 44 -12.17 -14.51 -8.77
N GLY A 45 -12.28 -13.51 -9.64
CA GLY A 45 -11.18 -12.58 -9.85
C GLY A 45 -10.89 -11.69 -8.63
N LEU A 46 -11.90 -11.36 -7.82
CA LEU A 46 -11.70 -10.62 -6.57
C LEU A 46 -10.90 -11.45 -5.56
N ASP A 47 -11.17 -12.75 -5.49
CA ASP A 47 -10.41 -13.69 -4.66
C ASP A 47 -8.96 -13.83 -5.15
N ASP A 48 -8.75 -13.89 -6.47
CA ASP A 48 -7.40 -13.91 -7.07
C ASP A 48 -6.61 -12.62 -6.77
N CYS A 49 -7.26 -11.45 -6.80
CA CYS A 49 -6.65 -10.19 -6.37
C CYS A 49 -6.21 -10.22 -4.89
N ASP A 50 -7.02 -10.80 -3.99
CA ASP A 50 -6.64 -10.99 -2.58
C ASP A 50 -5.41 -11.90 -2.44
N VAL A 51 -5.35 -12.98 -3.24
CA VAL A 51 -4.20 -13.90 -3.25
C VAL A 51 -2.93 -13.18 -3.71
N LEU A 52 -3.01 -12.36 -4.76
CA LEU A 52 -1.87 -11.57 -5.25
C LEU A 52 -1.39 -10.57 -4.19
N ILE A 53 -2.30 -9.87 -3.52
CA ILE A 53 -1.95 -8.97 -2.40
C ILE A 53 -1.24 -9.73 -1.28
N ARG A 54 -1.68 -10.94 -0.91
CA ARG A 54 -0.99 -11.76 0.11
C ARG A 54 0.41 -12.17 -0.34
N LYS A 55 0.59 -12.57 -1.60
CA LYS A 55 1.91 -12.91 -2.17
C LYS A 55 2.87 -11.71 -2.14
N MET A 56 2.37 -10.53 -2.53
CA MET A 56 3.12 -9.28 -2.45
C MET A 56 3.50 -8.91 -1.01
N ASP A 57 2.62 -9.13 -0.03
CA ASP A 57 2.90 -8.87 1.39
C ASP A 57 4.02 -9.79 1.93
N LEU A 58 3.99 -11.08 1.58
CA LEU A 58 5.04 -12.03 1.94
C LEU A 58 6.40 -11.64 1.35
N GLU A 59 6.41 -11.27 0.06
CA GLU A 59 7.62 -10.82 -0.63
C GLU A 59 8.13 -9.48 -0.09
N ALA A 60 7.24 -8.54 0.26
CA ALA A 60 7.64 -7.27 0.85
C ALA A 60 8.28 -7.44 2.24
N ARG A 61 7.87 -8.46 3.00
CA ARG A 61 8.41 -8.74 4.35
C ARG A 61 9.82 -9.32 4.34
N SER A 62 10.24 -9.98 3.25
CA SER A 62 11.58 -10.54 3.10
C SER A 62 12.64 -9.48 2.70
N LEU A 63 12.21 -8.27 2.33
CA LEU A 63 13.07 -7.19 1.86
C LEU A 63 13.60 -6.28 3.00
N GLN A 64 14.61 -5.47 2.68
CA GLN A 64 15.25 -4.54 3.62
C GLN A 64 14.25 -3.50 4.19
N PRO A 65 14.44 -3.01 5.42
CA PRO A 65 13.47 -2.16 6.13
C PRO A 65 13.00 -0.92 5.35
N ASN A 66 13.90 -0.25 4.64
CA ASN A 66 13.57 0.95 3.86
C ASN A 66 12.65 0.64 2.67
N VAL A 67 12.92 -0.44 1.94
CA VAL A 67 12.12 -0.87 0.78
C VAL A 67 10.79 -1.47 1.26
N LYS A 68 10.83 -2.26 2.34
CA LYS A 68 9.65 -2.84 2.99
C LYS A 68 8.63 -1.75 3.37
N ALA A 69 9.06 -0.66 3.99
CA ALA A 69 8.16 0.43 4.39
C ALA A 69 7.41 1.05 3.19
N MET A 70 8.12 1.27 2.08
CA MET A 70 7.54 1.80 0.85
C MET A 70 6.55 0.82 0.21
N LEU A 71 6.89 -0.48 0.14
CA LEU A 71 6.03 -1.49 -0.45
C LEU A 71 4.78 -1.80 0.38
N LEU A 72 4.89 -1.75 1.72
CA LEU A 72 3.74 -1.89 2.61
C LEU A 72 2.76 -0.71 2.48
N ALA A 73 3.25 0.50 2.23
CA ALA A 73 2.39 1.65 1.94
C ALA A 73 1.58 1.45 0.65
N LYS A 74 2.23 1.00 -0.44
CA LYS A 74 1.55 0.63 -1.70
C LYS A 74 0.55 -0.50 -1.51
N LEU A 75 0.91 -1.55 -0.78
CA LEU A 75 0.02 -2.67 -0.45
C LEU A 75 -1.23 -2.22 0.29
N ARG A 76 -1.13 -1.19 1.14
CA ARG A 76 -2.28 -0.61 1.84
C ARG A 76 -3.22 0.11 0.88
N GLU A 77 -2.67 0.84 -0.09
CA GLU A 77 -3.46 1.48 -1.15
C GLU A 77 -4.19 0.44 -2.01
N TYR A 78 -3.49 -0.61 -2.45
CA TYR A 78 -4.09 -1.72 -3.19
C TYR A 78 -5.20 -2.41 -2.41
N LYS A 79 -5.02 -2.69 -1.12
CA LYS A 79 -6.10 -3.24 -0.26
C LYS A 79 -7.31 -2.30 -0.19
N SER A 80 -7.10 -0.99 -0.07
CA SER A 80 -8.18 0.00 -0.07
C SER A 80 -8.95 0.00 -1.39
N ASP A 81 -8.26 -0.03 -2.52
CA ASP A 81 -8.90 -0.04 -3.84
C ASP A 81 -9.66 -1.35 -4.12
N LEU A 82 -9.10 -2.49 -3.72
CA LEU A 82 -9.81 -3.77 -3.75
C LEU A 82 -11.10 -3.71 -2.91
N ASN A 83 -11.06 -3.08 -1.73
CA ASN A 83 -12.24 -2.88 -0.89
C ASN A 83 -13.27 -1.93 -1.50
N LYS A 84 -12.87 -0.94 -2.29
CA LYS A 84 -13.82 -0.11 -3.08
C LYS A 84 -14.50 -0.98 -4.14
N LEU A 85 -13.72 -1.76 -4.88
CA LEU A 85 -14.21 -2.64 -5.93
C LEU A 85 -15.16 -3.73 -5.39
N LYS A 86 -14.86 -4.32 -4.22
CA LYS A 86 -15.77 -5.24 -3.51
C LYS A 86 -17.09 -4.59 -3.13
N ARG A 87 -17.08 -3.31 -2.73
CA ARG A 87 -18.31 -2.56 -2.42
C ARG A 87 -19.14 -2.27 -3.67
N GLU A 88 -18.49 -1.94 -4.78
CA GLU A 88 -19.16 -1.76 -6.08
C GLU A 88 -19.78 -3.07 -6.56
N PHE A 89 -19.03 -4.17 -6.49
CA PHE A 89 -19.54 -5.52 -6.78
C PHE A 89 -20.77 -5.85 -5.92
N LYS A 90 -20.70 -5.62 -4.61
CA LYS A 90 -21.83 -5.84 -3.70
C LYS A 90 -23.03 -4.97 -4.08
N ARG A 91 -22.85 -3.74 -4.56
CA ARG A 91 -23.94 -2.87 -5.04
C ARG A 91 -24.61 -3.46 -6.29
N ILE A 92 -23.83 -4.01 -7.22
CA ILE A 92 -24.35 -4.66 -8.44
C ILE A 92 -25.16 -5.90 -8.10
N THR A 93 -24.71 -6.70 -7.11
CA THR A 93 -25.44 -7.88 -6.64
C THR A 93 -26.64 -7.55 -5.75
N SER A 94 -26.61 -6.45 -4.98
CA SER A 94 -27.70 -6.08 -4.05
C SER A 94 -28.78 -5.17 -4.64
N GLY A 95 -28.51 -4.49 -5.76
CA GLY A 95 -29.54 -3.76 -6.53
C GLY A 95 -30.71 -4.64 -6.99
N ASP A 96 -30.48 -5.95 -7.08
CA ASP A 96 -31.42 -7.02 -7.40
C ASP A 96 -32.68 -7.03 -6.50
N ILE A 97 -32.54 -6.77 -5.19
CA ILE A 97 -33.65 -6.96 -4.24
C ILE A 97 -34.69 -5.82 -4.29
N ASN A 98 -34.25 -4.60 -4.58
CA ASN A 98 -35.15 -3.44 -4.63
C ASN A 98 -35.95 -3.36 -5.94
N GLN A 99 -35.51 -4.05 -7.00
CA GLN A 99 -36.20 -4.07 -8.29
C GLN A 99 -37.20 -5.24 -8.37
N ALA A 100 -36.82 -6.42 -7.87
CA ALA A 100 -37.74 -7.57 -7.72
C ALA A 100 -38.95 -7.23 -6.83
N SER A 101 -38.72 -6.51 -5.73
CA SER A 101 -39.81 -6.05 -4.84
C SER A 101 -40.72 -4.99 -5.46
N ARG A 102 -40.29 -4.28 -6.50
CA ARG A 102 -41.10 -3.27 -7.19
C ARG A 102 -41.97 -3.85 -8.31
N VAL A 103 -41.48 -4.90 -8.97
CA VAL A 103 -42.22 -5.63 -10.02
C VAL A 103 -43.33 -6.48 -9.40
N GLU A 104 -43.04 -7.17 -8.29
CA GLU A 104 -44.05 -7.97 -7.55
C GLU A 104 -45.18 -7.09 -6.97
N LEU A 105 -44.86 -5.86 -6.55
CA LEU A 105 -45.84 -4.91 -6.01
C LEU A 105 -46.78 -4.30 -7.07
N LEU A 106 -46.37 -4.26 -8.34
CA LEU A 106 -47.19 -3.79 -9.46
C LEU A 106 -48.14 -4.89 -9.95
N GLU A 107 -47.73 -6.16 -9.84
CA GLU A 107 -48.52 -7.32 -10.24
C GLU A 107 -49.60 -7.69 -9.20
N ALA A 108 -49.33 -7.46 -7.92
CA ALA A 108 -50.30 -7.66 -6.84
C ALA A 108 -51.46 -6.64 -6.81
N GLY A 109 -51.42 -5.60 -7.64
CA GLY A 109 -52.45 -4.55 -7.71
C GLY A 109 -53.66 -4.86 -8.61
N MET A 110 -53.65 -5.96 -9.38
CA MET A 110 -54.69 -6.29 -10.36
C MET A 110 -55.46 -7.60 -10.10
N ALA A 111 -55.11 -8.36 -9.05
CA ALA A 111 -55.77 -9.62 -8.73
C ALA A 111 -56.89 -9.43 -7.69
N ASP A 112 -58.10 -9.47 -8.24
CA ASP A 112 -59.47 -9.52 -7.70
C ASP A 112 -59.73 -9.96 -6.24
N VAL A 113 -60.76 -9.34 -5.66
CA VAL A 113 -61.10 -9.15 -4.24
C VAL A 113 -61.68 -10.40 -3.53
N HIS A 114 -61.62 -11.60 -4.12
CA HIS A 114 -62.33 -12.78 -3.58
C HIS A 114 -61.45 -13.83 -2.84
N SER A 115 -60.12 -13.68 -2.77
CA SER A 115 -59.21 -14.68 -2.13
C SER A 115 -58.72 -14.32 -0.71
N VAL A 116 -59.22 -13.22 -0.13
CA VAL A 116 -58.60 -12.47 0.98
C VAL A 116 -58.37 -13.26 2.29
N SER A 117 -59.12 -14.32 2.58
CA SER A 117 -59.05 -14.98 3.91
C SER A 117 -57.98 -16.08 4.06
N ALA A 118 -57.62 -16.79 2.99
CA ALA A 118 -56.54 -17.78 3.04
C ALA A 118 -55.16 -17.12 2.84
N ASP A 119 -55.13 -16.10 1.98
CA ASP A 119 -53.94 -15.34 1.61
C ASP A 119 -53.40 -14.50 2.77
N GLN A 120 -54.25 -14.06 3.70
CA GLN A 120 -53.82 -13.26 4.86
C GLN A 120 -52.87 -14.02 5.82
N ARG A 121 -53.09 -15.32 5.99
CA ARG A 121 -52.28 -16.15 6.89
C ARG A 121 -50.94 -16.51 6.24
N GLU A 122 -50.97 -16.80 4.94
CA GLU A 122 -49.79 -17.05 4.11
C GLU A 122 -48.91 -15.79 3.98
N ARG A 123 -49.53 -14.62 3.72
CA ARG A 123 -48.86 -13.32 3.73
C ARG A 123 -48.23 -12.99 5.09
N MET A 124 -48.87 -13.38 6.19
CA MET A 124 -48.33 -13.14 7.53
C MET A 124 -47.14 -14.05 7.84
N THR A 125 -47.19 -15.34 7.48
CA THR A 125 -46.03 -16.23 7.57
C THR A 125 -44.89 -15.79 6.66
N MET A 126 -45.17 -15.34 5.43
CA MET A 126 -44.16 -14.76 4.54
C MET A 126 -43.57 -13.46 5.10
N SER A 127 -44.38 -12.63 5.76
CA SER A 127 -43.91 -11.40 6.39
C SER A 127 -43.01 -11.68 7.59
N VAL A 128 -43.30 -12.73 8.37
CA VAL A 128 -42.46 -13.18 9.49
C VAL A 128 -41.16 -13.80 9.00
N GLU A 129 -41.20 -14.64 7.97
CA GLU A 129 -40.02 -15.24 7.34
C GLU A 129 -39.09 -14.14 6.77
N ARG A 130 -39.67 -13.14 6.09
CA ARG A 130 -38.94 -11.97 5.56
C ARG A 130 -38.35 -11.08 6.66
N LEU A 131 -39.04 -10.95 7.80
CA LEU A 131 -38.54 -10.23 8.97
C LEU A 131 -37.35 -10.94 9.61
N ASN A 132 -37.44 -12.27 9.74
CA ASN A 132 -36.38 -13.10 10.29
C ASN A 132 -35.13 -13.05 9.39
N GLN A 133 -35.33 -13.15 8.07
CA GLN A 133 -34.26 -13.01 7.08
C GLN A 133 -33.62 -11.61 7.10
N SER A 134 -34.41 -10.55 7.30
CA SER A 134 -33.89 -9.20 7.48
C SER A 134 -33.10 -9.06 8.79
N GLY A 135 -33.54 -9.72 9.86
CA GLY A 135 -32.84 -9.79 11.15
C GLY A 135 -31.45 -10.42 11.02
N ASP A 136 -31.36 -11.56 10.34
CA ASP A 136 -30.08 -12.24 10.10
C ASP A 136 -29.14 -11.40 9.23
N ARG A 137 -29.66 -10.70 8.23
CA ARG A 137 -28.86 -9.81 7.38
C ARG A 137 -28.38 -8.55 8.10
N ILE A 138 -29.17 -8.00 9.03
CA ILE A 138 -28.74 -6.90 9.91
C ILE A 138 -27.62 -7.39 10.84
N LYS A 139 -27.76 -8.60 11.39
CA LYS A 139 -26.74 -9.22 12.25
C LYS A 139 -25.44 -9.43 11.48
N GLU A 140 -25.51 -9.89 10.24
CA GLU A 140 -24.35 -10.06 9.36
C GLU A 140 -23.74 -8.72 8.94
N SER A 141 -24.56 -7.71 8.60
CA SER A 141 -24.09 -6.36 8.31
C SER A 141 -23.41 -5.71 9.52
N ARG A 142 -23.93 -5.93 10.72
CA ARG A 142 -23.33 -5.44 11.97
C ARG A 142 -21.99 -6.13 12.25
N ARG A 143 -21.90 -7.43 11.96
CA ARG A 143 -20.65 -8.18 12.04
C ARG A 143 -19.61 -7.64 11.06
N THR A 144 -19.96 -7.48 9.78
CA THR A 144 -19.04 -6.90 8.79
C THR A 144 -18.64 -5.47 9.16
N MET A 145 -19.53 -4.66 9.73
CA MET A 145 -19.22 -3.31 10.18
C MET A 145 -18.23 -3.30 11.35
N LEU A 146 -18.38 -4.22 12.31
CA LEU A 146 -17.42 -4.39 13.41
C LEU A 146 -16.05 -4.87 12.90
N GLU A 147 -16.02 -5.80 11.93
CA GLU A 147 -14.78 -6.21 11.26
C GLU A 147 -14.13 -5.03 10.50
N THR A 148 -14.94 -4.10 9.97
CA THR A 148 -14.45 -2.88 9.31
C THR A 148 -13.98 -1.81 10.32
N GLU A 149 -14.58 -1.75 11.50
CA GLU A 149 -14.16 -0.90 12.62
C GLU A 149 -12.81 -1.37 13.18
N GLU A 150 -12.65 -2.68 13.39
CA GLU A 150 -11.37 -3.28 13.79
C GLU A 150 -10.27 -3.00 12.76
N LEU A 151 -10.61 -3.07 11.47
CA LEU A 151 -9.69 -2.70 10.38
C LEU A 151 -9.37 -1.19 10.41
N GLY A 152 -10.32 -0.33 10.78
CA GLY A 152 -10.10 1.11 11.00
C GLY A 152 -9.20 1.41 12.19
N VAL A 153 -9.33 0.66 13.29
CA VAL A 153 -8.46 0.77 14.47
C VAL A 153 -7.03 0.34 14.13
N SER A 154 -6.87 -0.77 13.40
CA SER A 154 -5.57 -1.22 12.91
C SER A 154 -4.92 -0.18 11.97
N VAL A 155 -5.71 0.50 11.14
CA VAL A 155 -5.21 1.61 10.30
C VAL A 155 -4.74 2.80 11.13
N LEU A 156 -5.45 3.15 12.20
CA LEU A 156 -5.06 4.23 13.12
C LEU A 156 -3.74 3.89 13.84
N GLU A 157 -3.59 2.64 14.28
CA GLU A 157 -2.39 2.15 14.94
C GLU A 157 -1.17 2.14 13.99
N ASP A 158 -1.36 1.68 12.75
CA ASP A 158 -0.33 1.70 11.70
C ASP A 158 0.12 3.13 11.34
N LEU A 159 -0.83 4.06 11.24
CA LEU A 159 -0.54 5.49 11.01
C LEU A 159 0.24 6.09 12.19
N HIS A 160 -0.10 5.69 13.42
CA HIS A 160 0.60 6.13 14.61
C HIS A 160 2.05 5.60 14.66
N GLN A 161 2.25 4.31 14.36
CA GLN A 161 3.59 3.72 14.26
C GLN A 161 4.42 4.32 13.12
N GLN A 162 3.79 4.61 11.97
CA GLN A 162 4.45 5.31 10.85
C GLN A 162 4.84 6.74 11.24
N ARG A 163 4.00 7.47 11.97
CA ARG A 163 4.34 8.80 12.51
C ARG A 163 5.53 8.73 13.46
N GLN A 164 5.56 7.77 14.37
CA GLN A 164 6.70 7.58 15.28
C GLN A 164 7.98 7.24 14.52
N THR A 165 7.91 6.38 13.51
CA THR A 165 9.07 6.01 12.67
C THR A 165 9.57 7.21 11.88
N LEU A 166 8.68 8.05 11.34
CA LEU A 166 9.03 9.27 10.60
C LEU A 166 9.66 10.32 11.54
N LEU A 167 9.15 10.47 12.76
CA LEU A 167 9.76 11.31 13.79
C LEU A 167 11.15 10.79 14.22
N HIS A 168 11.33 9.48 14.33
CA HIS A 168 12.63 8.87 14.64
C HIS A 168 13.63 8.99 13.49
N ALA A 169 13.17 8.89 12.24
CA ALA A 169 13.98 9.16 11.06
C ALA A 169 14.41 10.63 11.01
N HIS A 170 13.53 11.56 11.39
CA HIS A 170 13.86 12.99 11.48
C HIS A 170 14.91 13.27 12.57
N ASN A 171 14.82 12.62 13.73
CA ASN A 171 15.85 12.68 14.78
C ASN A 171 17.18 12.01 14.36
N LYS A 172 17.12 10.92 13.59
CA LYS A 172 18.34 10.25 13.08
C LYS A 172 19.00 11.03 11.95
N LEU A 173 18.28 11.92 11.25
CA LEU A 173 18.85 12.84 10.29
C LEU A 173 19.72 13.93 10.95
N HIS A 174 19.36 14.40 12.15
CA HIS A 174 20.22 15.29 12.95
C HIS A 174 21.44 14.57 13.57
N GLY A 175 21.37 13.25 13.79
CA GLY A 175 22.51 12.44 14.24
C GLY A 175 23.56 12.14 13.17
N VAL A 176 23.26 12.41 11.89
CA VAL A 176 24.22 12.23 10.79
C VAL A 176 25.21 13.39 10.73
N ASP A 177 24.85 14.60 11.19
CA ASP A 177 25.80 15.71 11.28
C ASP A 177 26.92 15.44 12.30
N ASP A 178 26.62 14.74 13.39
CA ASP A 178 27.59 14.40 14.44
C ASP A 178 28.60 13.30 13.99
N ALA A 179 28.15 12.39 13.12
CA ALA A 179 29.01 11.37 12.50
C ALA A 179 29.85 11.96 11.33
N ILE A 180 29.33 12.98 10.65
CA ILE A 180 30.08 13.76 9.64
C ILE A 180 31.15 14.62 10.32
N ASP A 181 30.88 15.20 11.48
CA ASP A 181 31.88 15.99 12.22
C ASP A 181 33.04 15.11 12.74
N LYS A 182 32.75 13.91 13.25
CA LYS A 182 33.79 12.92 13.62
C LYS A 182 34.60 12.45 12.41
N SER A 183 33.97 12.26 11.25
CA SER A 183 34.67 11.82 10.02
C SER A 183 35.56 12.93 9.43
N LYS A 184 35.10 14.19 9.46
CA LYS A 184 35.92 15.35 9.08
C LYS A 184 37.12 15.51 10.01
N LYS A 185 36.93 15.36 11.33
CA LYS A 185 38.03 15.49 12.32
C LYS A 185 39.14 14.45 12.14
N VAL A 186 38.79 13.20 11.80
CA VAL A 186 39.78 12.15 11.52
C VAL A 186 40.52 12.42 10.20
N LEU A 187 39.81 12.82 9.14
CA LEU A 187 40.42 13.10 7.84
C LEU A 187 41.32 14.35 7.87
N THR A 188 40.92 15.41 8.58
CA THR A 188 41.76 16.60 8.78
C THR A 188 43.00 16.30 9.62
N SER A 189 42.93 15.36 10.58
CA SER A 189 44.11 14.94 11.37
C SER A 189 45.14 14.16 10.54
N MET A 190 44.69 13.33 9.59
CA MET A 190 45.56 12.63 8.65
C MET A 190 46.19 13.58 7.62
N LEU A 191 45.40 14.50 7.05
CA LEU A 191 45.89 15.47 6.05
C LEU A 191 46.94 16.43 6.63
N ARG A 192 46.79 16.86 7.89
CA ARG A 192 47.73 17.78 8.54
C ARG A 192 49.10 17.15 8.80
N ARG A 193 49.15 15.85 9.08
CA ARG A 193 50.41 15.08 9.20
C ARG A 193 51.13 14.98 7.85
N MET A 194 50.36 14.78 6.77
CA MET A 194 50.91 14.64 5.42
C MET A 194 51.49 15.96 4.88
N THR A 195 50.86 17.10 5.16
CA THR A 195 51.38 18.42 4.75
C THR A 195 52.66 18.78 5.51
N ARG A 196 52.72 18.53 6.83
CA ARG A 196 53.91 18.85 7.62
C ARG A 196 55.16 18.11 7.17
N ASN A 197 55.03 16.81 6.87
CA ASN A 197 56.17 16.03 6.37
C ASN A 197 56.63 16.51 4.99
N LYS A 198 55.70 16.92 4.10
CA LYS A 198 56.06 17.52 2.80
C LYS A 198 56.85 18.83 2.96
N TRP A 199 56.46 19.69 3.90
CA TRP A 199 57.18 20.95 4.18
C TRP A 199 58.57 20.72 4.77
N ILE A 200 58.73 19.76 5.69
CA ILE A 200 60.04 19.42 6.27
C ILE A 200 60.99 18.92 5.19
N VAL A 201 60.54 17.99 4.35
CA VAL A 201 61.36 17.45 3.24
C VAL A 201 61.73 18.56 2.25
N GLY A 202 60.78 19.43 1.87
CA GLY A 202 61.06 20.56 0.99
C GLY A 202 62.07 21.55 1.56
N SER A 203 61.99 21.85 2.87
CA SER A 203 62.93 22.75 3.54
C SER A 203 64.35 22.19 3.58
N VAL A 204 64.52 20.88 3.80
CA VAL A 204 65.85 20.23 3.81
C VAL A 204 66.48 20.29 2.42
N ILE A 205 65.70 20.01 1.37
CA ILE A 205 66.18 20.09 -0.02
C ILE A 205 66.60 21.53 -0.36
N ALA A 206 65.78 22.52 0.00
CA ALA A 206 66.10 23.92 -0.23
C ALA A 206 67.39 24.36 0.50
N ALA A 207 67.58 23.95 1.75
CA ALA A 207 68.80 24.25 2.51
C ALA A 207 70.05 23.64 1.88
N LEU A 208 69.97 22.40 1.36
CA LEU A 208 71.07 21.76 0.65
C LEU A 208 71.44 22.51 -0.64
N VAL A 209 70.44 22.95 -1.41
CA VAL A 209 70.66 23.74 -2.63
C VAL A 209 71.35 25.07 -2.30
N VAL A 210 70.89 25.77 -1.26
CA VAL A 210 71.52 27.02 -0.80
C VAL A 210 72.96 26.80 -0.36
N ALA A 211 73.25 25.73 0.38
CA ALA A 211 74.61 25.39 0.80
C ALA A 211 75.54 25.13 -0.40
N ILE A 212 75.06 24.41 -1.42
CA ILE A 212 75.83 24.17 -2.66
C ILE A 212 76.11 25.50 -3.39
N ILE A 213 75.10 26.36 -3.53
CA ILE A 213 75.27 27.69 -4.15
C ILE A 213 76.30 28.51 -3.37
N PHE A 214 76.22 28.50 -2.04
CA PHE A 214 77.14 29.24 -1.18
C PHE A 214 78.59 28.77 -1.34
N ILE A 215 78.82 27.44 -1.41
CA ILE A 215 80.15 26.86 -1.64
C ILE A 215 80.69 27.28 -3.02
N ILE A 216 79.85 27.27 -4.06
CA ILE A 216 80.26 27.68 -5.41
C ILE A 216 80.64 29.17 -5.43
N LEU A 217 79.84 30.04 -4.80
CA LEU A 217 80.13 31.47 -4.71
C LEU A 217 81.43 31.73 -3.95
N PHE A 218 81.65 31.04 -2.83
CA PHE A 218 82.88 31.18 -2.05
C PHE A 218 84.11 30.69 -2.82
N LYS A 219 83.97 29.56 -3.56
CA LYS A 219 85.04 29.04 -4.41
C LYS A 219 85.38 29.97 -5.58
N ILE A 220 84.38 30.60 -6.18
CA ILE A 220 84.59 31.58 -7.27
C ILE A 220 85.15 32.89 -6.73
N SER A 221 84.74 33.34 -5.54
CA SER A 221 85.24 34.59 -4.96
C SER A 221 86.63 34.47 -4.34
N HIS A 222 87.09 33.27 -4.00
CA HIS A 222 88.41 33.01 -3.40
C HIS A 222 89.44 32.47 -4.42
N HIS A 223 89.07 32.40 -5.71
CA HIS A 223 90.00 32.10 -6.81
C HIS A 223 90.17 33.35 -7.68
#